data_AF-A0A673M0Y1-F1
#
_entry.id   AF-A0A673M0Y1-F1
#
_cell.length_a   1.000
_cell.length_b   1.000
_cell.length_c   1.000
_cell.angle_alpha   90.00
_cell.angle_beta   90.00
_cell.angle_gamma   90.00
#
_symmetry.space_group_name_H-M   'P 1'
#
loop_
_entity.id
_entity.type
_entity.pdbx_description
1 polymer ?
#
loop_
_entity_poly.entity_id
_entity_poly.type
_entity_poly.pdbx_seq_one_letter_code
_entity_poly.pdbx_strand_id
1 'polypeptide(L)'
;MDAQVRSVLYRVIRRIPNKNIENLLKKWNCLSTDQLYALDYTRPKWVIVEHVISFCEENRLNLKHITNLEMMYHIENPDQGIWHACQLTEAQDDAVCVELTQFKEQFKAHLHGVIRHISIKMKKHEDEAIWIRIAWGDNFSKPNHLKPTYVVHHLHTSYVFISNLMAKHKIFLCQALVIATKHGSIKDGHLSTRSLTAMRELLLRRYQQVFPNAHSRILQERNALPSHPCIGKEHSDHEEMRYLMSCEAFGHGPTPKLETAVYRLETRYRGNGNNTLSDREEFFRGVVRFSSSSLLDSLHHCVASGMAEGPVTPLLSAITQRGRNYFVITDKGPGVSSQASAQ
;
A
#
# COMPACT_ATOMS: atom_id res chain seq x y z
N MET A 1 -21.09 18.90 24.21
CA MET A 1 -19.82 18.36 23.64
C MET A 1 -19.14 19.42 22.76
N ASP A 2 -17.81 19.39 22.64
CA ASP A 2 -17.06 20.30 21.75
C ASP A 2 -17.40 20.07 20.26
N ALA A 3 -17.41 21.14 19.45
CA ALA A 3 -17.82 21.09 18.04
C ALA A 3 -16.91 20.20 17.18
N GLN A 4 -15.61 20.14 17.50
CA GLN A 4 -14.67 19.27 16.80
C GLN A 4 -14.99 17.78 17.07
N VAL A 5 -15.30 17.46 18.32
CA VAL A 5 -15.67 16.09 18.74
C VAL A 5 -16.91 15.61 18.01
N ARG A 6 -17.96 16.45 17.93
CA ARG A 6 -19.18 16.15 17.16
C ARG A 6 -18.89 15.95 15.67
N SER A 7 -18.07 16.81 15.08
CA SER A 7 -17.72 16.74 13.64
C SER A 7 -16.97 15.45 13.28
N VAL A 8 -16.05 15.00 14.14
CA VAL A 8 -15.33 13.74 13.94
C VAL A 8 -16.29 12.56 14.07
N LEU A 9 -17.14 12.54 15.11
CA LEU A 9 -18.11 11.47 15.32
C LEU A 9 -19.09 11.34 14.14
N TYR A 10 -19.63 12.45 13.67
CA TYR A 10 -20.51 12.49 12.50
C TYR A 10 -19.82 11.89 11.26
N ARG A 11 -18.56 12.28 11.01
CA ARG A 11 -17.79 11.76 9.87
C ARG A 11 -17.56 10.25 9.96
N VAL A 12 -17.27 9.73 11.16
CA VAL A 12 -17.06 8.30 11.38
C VAL A 12 -18.33 7.53 11.08
N ILE A 13 -19.46 7.88 11.72
CA ILE A 13 -20.73 7.17 11.53
C ILE A 13 -21.21 7.27 10.08
N ARG A 14 -21.04 8.43 9.43
CA ARG A 14 -21.37 8.60 8.01
C ARG A 14 -20.65 7.60 7.11
N ARG A 15 -19.40 7.23 7.40
CA ARG A 15 -18.59 6.30 6.58
C ARG A 15 -18.93 4.83 6.80
N ILE A 16 -19.42 4.46 7.97
CA ILE A 16 -19.72 3.07 8.31
C ILE A 16 -21.00 2.61 7.57
N PRO A 17 -21.02 1.48 6.86
CA PRO A 17 -22.27 0.92 6.33
C PRO A 17 -23.29 0.69 7.44
N ASN A 18 -24.59 0.96 7.23
CA ASN A 18 -25.62 0.88 8.30
C ASN A 18 -25.57 -0.44 9.08
N LYS A 19 -25.49 -1.56 8.36
CA LYS A 19 -25.38 -2.92 8.91
C LYS A 19 -24.20 -3.15 9.86
N ASN A 20 -23.17 -2.30 9.82
CA ASN A 20 -21.96 -2.44 10.62
C ASN A 20 -21.89 -1.44 11.78
N ILE A 21 -22.81 -0.46 11.88
CA ILE A 21 -22.77 0.59 12.90
C ILE A 21 -22.90 -0.04 14.30
N GLU A 22 -23.91 -0.89 14.48
CA GLU A 22 -24.17 -1.56 15.76
C GLU A 22 -22.95 -2.36 16.25
N ASN A 23 -22.35 -3.18 15.37
CA ASN A 23 -21.19 -3.99 15.71
C ASN A 23 -19.99 -3.13 16.14
N LEU A 24 -19.72 -2.04 15.41
CA LEU A 24 -18.61 -1.16 15.77
C LEU A 24 -18.87 -0.45 17.12
N LEU A 25 -20.08 0.04 17.37
CA LEU A 25 -20.42 0.71 18.63
C LEU A 25 -20.35 -0.26 19.82
N LYS A 26 -20.80 -1.52 19.64
CA LYS A 26 -20.64 -2.60 20.62
C LYS A 26 -19.16 -2.84 20.96
N LYS A 27 -18.31 -2.99 19.94
CA LYS A 27 -16.85 -3.17 20.13
C LYS A 27 -16.18 -1.96 20.78
N TRP A 28 -16.66 -0.75 20.50
CA TRP A 28 -16.11 0.49 21.05
C TRP A 28 -16.28 0.58 22.57
N ASN A 29 -17.32 -0.08 23.11
CA ASN A 29 -17.52 -0.28 24.55
C ASN A 29 -17.48 1.01 25.39
N CYS A 30 -17.97 2.12 24.83
CA CYS A 30 -18.12 3.41 25.52
C CYS A 30 -19.58 3.80 25.77
N LEU A 31 -20.52 3.00 25.26
CA LEU A 31 -21.96 3.15 25.45
C LEU A 31 -22.47 1.93 26.21
N SER A 32 -23.43 2.12 27.12
CA SER A 32 -24.04 1.01 27.84
C SER A 32 -24.88 0.14 26.91
N THR A 33 -25.14 -1.09 27.34
CA THR A 33 -26.03 -2.02 26.63
C THR A 33 -27.42 -1.40 26.39
N ASP A 34 -27.98 -0.71 27.38
CA ASP A 34 -29.29 -0.05 27.27
C ASP A 34 -29.28 1.09 26.26
N GLN A 35 -28.22 1.91 26.25
CA GLN A 35 -28.03 2.99 25.27
C GLN A 35 -27.93 2.40 23.84
N LEU A 36 -27.25 1.26 23.68
CA LEU A 36 -27.14 0.59 22.38
C LEU A 36 -28.47 0.00 21.90
N TYR A 37 -29.31 -0.51 22.80
CA TYR A 37 -30.66 -1.00 22.49
C TYR A 37 -31.65 0.12 22.18
N ALA A 38 -31.46 1.30 22.77
CA ALA A 38 -32.29 2.47 22.49
C ALA A 38 -32.06 3.07 21.08
N LEU A 39 -30.97 2.69 20.40
CA LEU A 39 -30.70 3.13 19.03
C LEU A 39 -31.51 2.33 18.01
N ASP A 40 -32.35 3.03 17.24
CA ASP A 40 -33.02 2.47 16.07
C ASP A 40 -32.09 2.53 14.84
N TYR A 41 -31.39 1.42 14.57
CA TYR A 41 -30.44 1.30 13.45
C TYR A 41 -31.10 1.26 12.06
N THR A 42 -32.43 1.20 11.97
CA THR A 42 -33.16 1.28 10.70
C THR A 42 -33.31 2.71 10.19
N ARG A 43 -33.13 3.70 11.08
CA ARG A 43 -33.24 5.13 10.78
C ARG A 43 -32.11 5.62 9.86
N PRO A 44 -32.29 6.76 9.20
CA PRO A 44 -31.21 7.45 8.51
C PRO A 44 -30.01 7.72 9.45
N LYS A 45 -28.78 7.62 8.93
CA LYS A 45 -27.55 7.77 9.72
C LYS A 45 -27.49 9.04 10.55
N TRP A 46 -28.02 10.15 10.04
CA TRP A 46 -27.98 11.43 10.76
C TRP A 46 -28.77 11.36 12.08
N VAL A 47 -29.90 10.66 12.12
CA VAL A 47 -30.68 10.43 13.35
C VAL A 47 -29.88 9.61 14.35
N ILE A 48 -29.25 8.53 13.86
CA ILE A 48 -28.39 7.67 14.68
C ILE A 48 -27.24 8.49 15.26
N VAL A 49 -26.61 9.36 14.46
CA VAL A 49 -25.52 10.24 14.93
C VAL A 49 -26.00 11.16 16.04
N GLU A 50 -27.15 11.83 15.90
CA GLU A 50 -27.66 12.74 16.92
C GLU A 50 -27.92 12.02 18.25
N HIS A 51 -28.53 10.82 18.23
CA HIS A 51 -28.71 10.02 19.45
C HIS A 51 -27.37 9.57 20.05
N VAL A 52 -26.42 9.13 19.23
CA VAL A 52 -25.08 8.76 19.71
C VAL A 52 -24.38 9.98 20.30
N ILE A 53 -24.55 11.19 19.75
CA ILE A 53 -24.01 12.43 20.33
C ILE A 53 -24.62 12.68 21.72
N SER A 54 -25.94 12.51 21.90
CA SER A 54 -26.60 12.63 23.20
C SER A 54 -25.99 11.68 24.24
N PHE A 55 -25.86 10.39 23.91
CA PHE A 55 -25.25 9.42 24.82
C PHE A 55 -23.78 9.72 25.11
N CYS A 56 -23.04 10.22 24.11
CA CYS A 56 -21.67 10.65 24.32
C CYS A 56 -21.59 11.86 25.27
N GLU A 57 -22.60 12.75 25.29
CA GLU A 57 -22.68 13.88 26.22
C GLU A 57 -23.02 13.44 27.64
N GLU A 58 -24.00 12.55 27.79
CA GLU A 58 -24.38 11.91 29.05
C GLU A 58 -23.18 11.19 29.69
N ASN A 59 -22.44 10.40 28.88
CA ASN A 59 -21.26 9.65 29.33
C ASN A 59 -19.98 10.52 29.40
N ARG A 60 -20.08 11.83 29.13
CA ARG A 60 -18.96 12.80 29.14
C ARG A 60 -17.76 12.37 28.28
N LEU A 61 -18.03 11.75 27.12
CA LEU A 61 -16.99 11.28 26.22
C LEU A 61 -16.28 12.46 25.55
N ASN A 62 -14.95 12.39 25.57
CA ASN A 62 -14.07 13.40 24.98
C ASN A 62 -13.44 12.92 23.64
N LEU A 63 -12.65 13.79 23.02
CA LEU A 63 -11.99 13.53 21.73
C LEU A 63 -11.13 12.25 21.71
N LYS A 64 -10.52 11.86 22.85
CA LYS A 64 -9.70 10.65 22.93
C LYS A 64 -10.54 9.39 22.70
N HIS A 65 -11.80 9.39 23.14
CA HIS A 65 -12.75 8.30 22.94
C HIS A 65 -13.22 8.26 21.48
N ILE A 66 -13.61 9.41 20.90
CA ILE A 66 -14.09 9.46 19.51
C ILE A 66 -12.99 9.10 18.50
N THR A 67 -11.76 9.57 18.73
CA THR A 67 -10.60 9.15 17.91
C THR A 67 -10.25 7.68 18.11
N ASN A 68 -10.68 7.04 19.22
CA ASN A 68 -10.61 5.58 19.36
C ASN A 68 -11.57 4.88 18.39
N LEU A 69 -12.82 5.32 18.36
CA LEU A 69 -13.84 4.78 17.46
C LEU A 69 -13.40 4.92 16.00
N GLU A 70 -12.91 6.10 15.61
CA GLU A 70 -12.38 6.33 14.25
C GLU A 70 -11.23 5.38 13.92
N MET A 71 -10.30 5.20 14.86
CA MET A 71 -9.15 4.33 14.67
C MET A 71 -9.56 2.86 14.56
N MET A 72 -10.53 2.40 15.35
CA MET A 72 -11.10 1.06 15.25
C MET A 72 -11.73 0.82 13.88
N TYR A 73 -12.54 1.77 13.40
CA TYR A 73 -13.13 1.69 12.05
C TYR A 73 -12.04 1.58 10.96
N HIS A 74 -10.98 2.39 11.05
CA HIS A 74 -9.89 2.37 10.08
C HIS A 74 -9.07 1.08 10.11
N ILE A 75 -8.87 0.47 11.28
CA ILE A 75 -8.21 -0.84 11.44
C ILE A 75 -9.06 -1.94 10.81
N GLU A 76 -10.38 -1.92 11.00
CA GLU A 76 -11.30 -2.92 10.42
C GLU A 76 -11.56 -2.71 8.93
N ASN A 77 -11.25 -1.52 8.40
CA ASN A 77 -11.50 -1.14 7.01
C ASN A 77 -10.25 -0.47 6.40
N PRO A 78 -9.10 -1.17 6.34
CA PRO A 78 -7.84 -0.59 5.87
C PRO A 78 -7.93 -0.11 4.42
N ASP A 79 -8.79 -0.73 3.60
CA ASP A 79 -8.81 -0.55 2.15
C ASP A 79 -9.63 0.67 1.66
N GLN A 80 -10.06 1.54 2.57
CA GLN A 80 -10.85 2.74 2.28
C GLN A 80 -10.03 3.90 1.68
N GLY A 81 -8.70 3.81 1.69
CA GLY A 81 -7.79 4.84 1.20
C GLY A 81 -6.60 4.26 0.47
N ILE A 82 -5.81 5.11 -0.18
CA ILE A 82 -4.54 4.71 -0.79
C ILE A 82 -3.48 4.65 0.30
N TRP A 83 -2.75 3.55 0.32
CA TRP A 83 -1.53 3.38 1.10
C TRP A 83 -0.32 3.63 0.23
N HIS A 84 0.74 4.13 0.83
CA HIS A 84 2.06 4.30 0.22
C HIS A 84 3.08 3.56 1.07
N ALA A 85 3.89 2.72 0.43
CA ALA A 85 4.99 2.05 1.11
C ALA A 85 6.22 2.94 1.15
N CYS A 86 6.90 2.94 2.30
CA CYS A 86 8.23 3.48 2.50
C CYS A 86 9.13 2.38 3.06
N GLN A 87 10.41 2.45 2.71
CA GLN A 87 11.43 1.51 3.20
C GLN A 87 12.45 2.26 4.05
N LEU A 88 12.61 1.82 5.29
CA LEU A 88 13.71 2.20 6.18
C LEU A 88 14.99 1.54 5.68
N THR A 89 16.08 2.31 5.65
CA THR A 89 17.40 1.85 5.18
C THR A 89 18.48 2.26 6.18
N GLU A 90 19.66 1.64 6.09
CA GLU A 90 20.79 1.90 6.98
C GLU A 90 20.42 1.60 8.45
N ALA A 91 20.01 0.36 8.73
CA ALA A 91 19.71 -0.09 10.09
C ALA A 91 20.98 -0.01 10.96
N GLN A 92 20.85 0.59 12.15
CA GLN A 92 21.90 0.56 13.18
C GLN A 92 21.89 -0.79 13.91
N ASP A 93 22.96 -1.12 14.63
CA ASP A 93 23.13 -2.42 15.30
C ASP A 93 21.98 -2.79 16.25
N ASP A 94 21.32 -1.79 16.83
CA ASP A 94 20.23 -1.93 17.79
C ASP A 94 18.82 -1.68 17.18
N ALA A 95 18.72 -1.49 15.86
CA ALA A 95 17.44 -1.24 15.17
C ALA A 95 16.49 -2.44 15.23
N VAL A 96 17.03 -3.67 15.25
CA VAL A 96 16.24 -4.92 15.30
C VAL A 96 15.63 -5.15 16.70
N CYS A 97 16.17 -4.49 17.73
CA CYS A 97 15.78 -4.67 19.13
C CYS A 97 15.00 -3.47 19.70
N VAL A 98 14.45 -2.60 18.84
CA VAL A 98 13.66 -1.47 19.31
C VAL A 98 12.37 -1.96 19.97
N GLU A 99 12.28 -1.76 21.28
CA GLU A 99 11.09 -2.09 22.06
C GLU A 99 9.92 -1.15 21.75
N LEU A 100 8.69 -1.66 21.88
CA LEU A 100 7.48 -0.90 21.57
C LEU A 100 7.34 0.38 22.40
N THR A 101 7.74 0.34 23.67
CA THR A 101 7.71 1.48 24.58
C THR A 101 8.69 2.55 24.13
N GLN A 102 9.94 2.17 23.87
CA GLN A 102 10.99 3.05 23.37
C GLN A 102 10.58 3.72 22.05
N PHE A 103 10.07 2.93 21.09
CA PHE A 103 9.57 3.45 19.82
C PHE A 103 8.49 4.53 20.04
N LYS A 104 7.48 4.23 20.86
CA LYS A 104 6.36 5.15 21.12
C LYS A 104 6.84 6.46 21.75
N GLU A 105 7.77 6.38 22.69
CA GLU A 105 8.31 7.55 23.39
C GLU A 105 9.16 8.41 22.47
N GLN A 106 10.14 7.82 21.77
CA GLN A 106 11.01 8.55 20.85
C GLN A 106 10.23 9.19 19.70
N PHE A 107 9.29 8.46 19.11
CA PHE A 107 8.46 8.97 18.03
C PHE A 107 7.62 10.18 18.48
N LYS A 108 6.98 10.09 19.65
CA LYS A 108 6.18 11.20 20.20
C LYS A 108 7.06 12.38 20.59
N ALA A 109 8.17 12.13 21.28
CA ALA A 109 9.10 13.16 21.73
C ALA A 109 9.62 13.99 20.54
N HIS A 110 10.04 13.31 19.45
CA HIS A 110 10.52 14.00 18.27
C HIS A 110 9.44 14.88 17.62
N LEU A 111 8.24 14.33 17.38
CA LEU A 111 7.16 15.09 16.74
C LEU A 111 6.65 16.25 17.60
N HIS A 112 6.58 16.08 18.93
CA HIS A 112 6.22 17.18 19.84
C HIS A 112 7.33 18.24 19.93
N GLY A 113 8.60 17.86 19.74
CA GLY A 113 9.72 18.79 19.69
C GLY A 113 9.69 19.70 18.45
N VAL A 114 9.18 19.21 17.32
CA VAL A 114 9.13 19.97 16.06
C VAL A 114 7.77 20.60 15.74
N ILE A 115 6.66 20.09 16.30
CA ILE A 115 5.30 20.57 16.03
C ILE A 115 4.53 20.76 17.35
N ARG A 116 4.19 22.02 17.66
CA ARG A 116 3.45 22.38 18.89
C ARG A 116 2.06 21.76 18.97
N HIS A 117 1.29 21.87 17.89
CA HIS A 117 -0.10 21.42 17.86
C HIS A 117 -0.22 20.13 17.06
N ILE A 118 -0.03 18.99 17.73
CA ILE A 118 -0.17 17.67 17.13
C ILE A 118 -0.88 16.73 18.09
N SER A 119 -1.71 15.83 17.54
CA SER A 119 -2.35 14.75 18.30
C SER A 119 -1.94 13.41 17.73
N ILE A 120 -1.20 12.63 18.52
CA ILE A 120 -0.69 11.31 18.15
C ILE A 120 -1.40 10.24 18.99
N LYS A 121 -1.95 9.23 18.33
CA LYS A 121 -2.51 8.04 18.97
C LYS A 121 -1.91 6.79 18.37
N MET A 122 -1.55 5.83 19.22
CA MET A 122 -0.90 4.59 18.81
C MET A 122 -1.64 3.40 19.42
N LYS A 123 -1.88 2.36 18.62
CA LYS A 123 -2.52 1.11 19.04
C LYS A 123 -1.75 -0.05 18.45
N LYS A 124 -1.40 -1.02 19.30
CA LYS A 124 -0.87 -2.31 18.84
C LYS A 124 -2.05 -3.17 18.40
N HIS A 125 -1.96 -3.76 17.23
CA HIS A 125 -2.94 -4.69 16.70
C HIS A 125 -2.50 -6.13 16.98
N GLU A 126 -3.41 -7.09 16.79
CA GLU A 126 -3.19 -8.51 17.10
C GLU A 126 -2.08 -9.16 16.25
N ASP A 127 -1.84 -8.64 15.06
CA ASP A 127 -0.79 -9.10 14.14
C ASP A 127 0.58 -8.43 14.39
N GLU A 128 0.78 -7.91 15.61
CA GLU A 128 1.97 -7.17 16.03
C GLU A 128 2.18 -5.81 15.30
N ALA A 129 1.27 -5.42 14.41
CA ALA A 129 1.34 -4.13 13.74
C ALA A 129 1.05 -2.98 14.71
N ILE A 130 1.83 -1.91 14.58
CA ILE A 130 1.56 -0.65 15.27
C ILE A 130 0.81 0.26 14.32
N TRP A 131 -0.41 0.60 14.69
CA TRP A 131 -1.22 1.61 14.04
C TRP A 131 -0.98 2.95 14.71
N ILE A 132 -0.66 3.97 13.92
CA ILE A 132 -0.41 5.34 14.38
C ILE A 132 -1.39 6.25 13.65
N ARG A 133 -2.15 7.02 14.42
CA ARG A 133 -3.03 8.08 13.92
C ARG A 133 -2.43 9.42 14.32
N ILE A 134 -2.23 10.30 13.35
CA ILE A 134 -1.63 11.62 13.55
C ILE A 134 -2.58 12.68 13.00
N ALA A 135 -3.12 13.53 13.87
CA ALA A 135 -3.79 14.75 13.45
C ALA A 135 -2.79 15.91 13.54
N TRP A 136 -2.58 16.58 12.41
CA TRP A 136 -1.62 17.67 12.27
C TRP A 136 -2.29 19.01 12.48
N GLY A 137 -1.66 19.88 13.27
CA GLY A 137 -1.91 21.31 13.31
C GLY A 137 -0.73 22.08 12.73
N ASP A 138 -0.68 23.37 13.00
CA ASP A 138 0.47 24.23 12.74
C ASP A 138 0.69 25.17 13.94
N ASN A 139 1.49 26.23 13.78
CA ASN A 139 1.79 27.16 14.88
C ASN A 139 0.59 27.99 15.33
N PHE A 140 -0.47 28.06 14.52
CA PHE A 140 -1.62 28.95 14.74
C PHE A 140 -2.95 28.19 14.82
N SER A 141 -2.97 26.90 14.46
CA SER A 141 -4.17 26.09 14.38
C SER A 141 -4.05 24.80 15.20
N LYS A 142 -5.17 24.45 15.86
CA LYS A 142 -5.33 23.18 16.55
C LYS A 142 -5.21 22.01 15.56
N PRO A 143 -4.87 20.79 16.03
CA PRO A 143 -4.79 19.62 15.18
C PRO A 143 -6.08 19.39 14.37
N ASN A 144 -5.95 19.18 13.06
CA ASN A 144 -7.08 18.88 12.19
C ASN A 144 -7.45 17.40 12.28
N HIS A 145 -8.38 17.07 13.20
CA HIS A 145 -8.87 15.71 13.39
C HIS A 145 -9.72 15.17 12.23
N LEU A 146 -10.10 15.99 11.25
CA LEU A 146 -10.83 15.56 10.06
C LEU A 146 -9.89 15.09 8.94
N LYS A 147 -8.58 15.38 8.99
CA LYS A 147 -7.64 14.87 7.98
C LYS A 147 -6.43 14.21 8.65
N PRO A 148 -6.65 13.16 9.47
CA PRO A 148 -5.55 12.46 10.11
C PRO A 148 -4.74 11.65 9.10
N THR A 149 -3.44 11.56 9.32
CA THR A 149 -2.54 10.60 8.67
C THR A 149 -2.56 9.30 9.44
N TYR A 150 -2.55 8.18 8.73
CA TYR A 150 -2.43 6.85 9.32
C TYR A 150 -1.10 6.23 8.91
N VAL A 151 -0.43 5.58 9.86
CA VAL A 151 0.80 4.84 9.64
C VAL A 151 0.64 3.44 10.22
N VAL A 152 1.09 2.43 9.48
CA VAL A 152 1.15 1.05 9.93
C VAL A 152 2.58 0.56 9.80
N HIS A 153 3.13 0.03 10.88
CA HIS A 153 4.51 -0.44 10.91
C HIS A 153 4.65 -1.67 11.80
N HIS A 154 5.48 -2.61 11.37
CA HIS A 154 5.91 -3.74 12.18
C HIS A 154 7.38 -3.52 12.52
N LEU A 155 7.71 -3.48 13.81
CA LEU A 155 9.07 -3.14 14.28
C LEU A 155 10.14 -4.10 13.76
N HIS A 156 9.77 -5.37 13.48
CA HIS A 156 10.67 -6.38 12.93
C HIS A 156 10.86 -6.28 11.40
N THR A 157 10.29 -5.26 10.75
CA THR A 157 10.38 -5.09 9.29
C THR A 157 10.89 -3.69 8.96
N SER A 158 11.64 -3.55 7.87
CA SER A 158 12.07 -2.24 7.38
C SER A 158 10.98 -1.50 6.60
N TYR A 159 9.72 -1.95 6.60
CA TYR A 159 8.65 -1.34 5.80
C TYR A 159 7.67 -0.56 6.68
N VAL A 160 7.29 0.60 6.18
CA VAL A 160 6.29 1.49 6.80
C VAL A 160 5.23 1.84 5.77
N PHE A 161 3.96 1.70 6.15
CA PHE A 161 2.82 2.01 5.29
C PHE A 161 2.14 3.28 5.75
N ILE A 162 1.94 4.23 4.84
CA ILE A 162 1.42 5.56 5.18
C ILE A 162 0.20 5.89 4.31
N SER A 163 -0.84 6.43 4.92
CA SER A 163 -2.04 6.92 4.22
C SER A 163 -2.43 8.33 4.65
N ASN A 164 -2.97 9.11 3.71
CA ASN A 164 -3.46 10.47 3.91
C ASN A 164 -2.41 11.43 4.52
N LEU A 165 -1.16 11.35 4.02
CA LEU A 165 -0.07 12.24 4.39
C LEU A 165 -0.01 13.44 3.43
N MET A 166 -0.06 14.65 3.98
CA MET A 166 0.16 15.88 3.19
C MET A 166 1.66 16.12 3.00
N ALA A 167 2.05 16.62 1.81
CA ALA A 167 3.45 16.85 1.46
C ALA A 167 4.21 17.70 2.50
N LYS A 168 3.57 18.76 3.04
CA LYS A 168 4.15 19.62 4.07
C LYS A 168 4.52 18.91 5.38
N HIS A 169 3.92 17.76 5.67
CA HIS A 169 4.20 16.99 6.89
C HIS A 169 5.11 15.79 6.64
N LYS A 170 5.45 15.49 5.38
CA LYS A 170 6.22 14.30 5.00
C LYS A 170 7.57 14.27 5.69
N ILE A 171 8.31 15.38 5.67
CA ILE A 171 9.65 15.44 6.24
C ILE A 171 9.65 15.14 7.76
N PHE A 172 8.72 15.74 8.52
CA PHE A 172 8.63 15.54 9.97
C PHE A 172 8.26 14.09 10.33
N LEU A 173 7.32 13.50 9.59
CA LEU A 173 6.94 12.11 9.80
C LEU A 173 8.10 11.16 9.49
N CYS A 174 8.77 11.35 8.35
CA CYS A 174 9.90 10.55 7.93
C CYS A 174 11.04 10.61 8.95
N GLN A 175 11.39 11.81 9.43
CA GLN A 175 12.41 11.99 10.47
C GLN A 175 12.03 11.29 11.78
N ALA A 176 10.78 11.44 12.24
CA ALA A 176 10.29 10.77 13.44
C ALA A 176 10.39 9.24 13.34
N LEU A 177 10.07 8.67 12.18
CA LEU A 177 10.16 7.24 11.91
C LEU A 177 11.63 6.77 11.94
N VAL A 178 12.52 7.47 11.23
CA VAL A 178 13.95 7.13 11.15
C VAL A 178 14.58 7.12 12.55
N ILE A 179 14.34 8.17 13.35
CA ILE A 179 14.87 8.29 14.71
C ILE A 179 14.29 7.21 15.62
N ALA A 180 12.96 7.05 15.65
CA ALA A 180 12.31 6.11 16.56
C ALA A 180 12.59 4.63 16.23
N THR A 181 12.96 4.34 14.99
CA THR A 181 13.33 2.98 14.55
C THR A 181 14.85 2.76 14.49
N LYS A 182 15.66 3.76 14.82
CA LYS A 182 17.13 3.73 14.76
C LYS A 182 17.69 3.32 13.38
N HIS A 183 17.13 3.90 12.33
CA HIS A 183 17.64 3.77 10.97
C HIS A 183 18.37 5.05 10.56
N GLY A 184 19.17 5.00 9.49
CA GLY A 184 19.85 6.18 8.94
C GLY A 184 18.98 6.99 7.98
N SER A 185 18.08 6.33 7.25
CA SER A 185 17.25 6.99 6.25
C SER A 185 15.95 6.23 5.94
N ILE A 186 15.02 6.92 5.27
CA ILE A 186 13.76 6.36 4.77
C ILE A 186 13.58 6.77 3.31
N LYS A 187 13.29 5.79 2.46
CA LYS A 187 13.12 5.96 1.00
C LYS A 187 11.70 5.61 0.58
N ASP A 188 11.27 6.21 -0.53
CA ASP A 188 9.99 5.88 -1.15
C ASP A 188 10.05 4.44 -1.69
N GLY A 189 9.07 3.62 -1.33
CA GLY A 189 8.97 2.24 -1.79
C GLY A 189 8.46 2.13 -3.23
N HIS A 190 7.99 3.24 -3.83
CA HIS A 190 7.38 3.28 -5.17
C HIS A 190 6.24 2.27 -5.35
N LEU A 191 5.51 2.02 -4.26
CA LEU A 191 4.36 1.15 -4.22
C LEU A 191 3.19 1.86 -3.56
N SER A 192 2.07 1.94 -4.28
CA SER A 192 0.80 2.46 -3.76
C SER A 192 -0.38 1.61 -4.20
N THR A 193 -1.19 1.15 -3.25
CA THR A 193 -2.40 0.34 -3.50
C THR A 193 -3.46 0.72 -2.47
N ARG A 194 -4.73 0.39 -2.72
CA ARG A 194 -5.76 0.52 -1.69
C ARG A 194 -5.68 -0.62 -0.69
N SER A 195 -5.27 -1.83 -1.11
CA SER A 195 -5.22 -2.97 -0.22
C SER A 195 -3.94 -3.02 0.60
N LEU A 196 -4.05 -2.74 1.90
CA LEU A 196 -2.90 -2.81 2.82
C LEU A 196 -2.36 -4.25 2.92
N THR A 197 -3.26 -5.24 2.90
CA THR A 197 -2.91 -6.66 2.93
C THR A 197 -2.11 -7.05 1.69
N ALA A 198 -2.60 -6.72 0.49
CA ALA A 198 -1.88 -7.00 -0.76
C ALA A 198 -0.51 -6.31 -0.80
N MET A 199 -0.42 -5.08 -0.27
CA MET A 199 0.84 -4.35 -0.16
C MET A 199 1.85 -5.09 0.72
N ARG A 200 1.41 -5.61 1.87
CA ARG A 200 2.24 -6.39 2.80
C ARG A 200 2.68 -7.71 2.17
N GLU A 201 1.75 -8.41 1.52
CA GLU A 201 2.06 -9.66 0.83
C GLU A 201 3.18 -9.46 -0.19
N LEU A 202 3.04 -8.46 -1.07
CA LEU A 202 4.00 -8.12 -2.12
C LEU A 202 5.39 -7.76 -1.56
N LEU A 203 5.48 -6.90 -0.54
CA LEU A 203 6.77 -6.43 -0.01
C LEU A 203 7.46 -7.42 0.94
N LEU A 204 6.69 -8.13 1.77
CA LEU A 204 7.24 -9.09 2.72
C LEU A 204 7.48 -10.46 2.08
N ARG A 205 7.23 -10.60 0.77
CA ARG A 205 7.34 -11.86 0.01
C ARG A 205 6.61 -13.03 0.69
N ARG A 206 5.52 -12.71 1.40
CA ARG A 206 4.63 -13.71 2.00
C ARG A 206 3.67 -14.32 0.98
N TYR A 207 3.63 -13.75 -0.23
CA TYR A 207 3.00 -14.37 -1.37
C TYR A 207 3.86 -15.57 -1.80
N GLN A 208 3.33 -16.79 -1.65
CA GLN A 208 4.00 -18.04 -2.03
C GLN A 208 4.09 -18.14 -3.56
N GLN A 209 4.98 -17.39 -4.19
CA GLN A 209 5.30 -17.60 -5.59
C GLN A 209 6.66 -18.26 -5.68
N VAL A 210 6.63 -19.55 -6.00
CA VAL A 210 7.77 -20.24 -6.57
C VAL A 210 7.92 -19.70 -7.99
N PHE A 211 8.69 -18.62 -8.13
CA PHE A 211 9.20 -18.25 -9.44
C PHE A 211 10.13 -19.38 -9.87
N PRO A 212 9.97 -19.95 -11.08
CA PRO A 212 10.95 -20.89 -11.59
C PRO A 212 12.33 -20.21 -11.53
N ASN A 213 13.26 -20.79 -10.77
CA ASN A 213 14.66 -20.45 -10.96
C ASN A 213 14.96 -20.79 -12.43
N ALA A 214 15.67 -19.92 -13.13
CA ALA A 214 15.86 -19.94 -14.58
C ALA A 214 16.52 -21.21 -15.16
N HIS A 215 16.63 -22.33 -14.44
CA HIS A 215 17.39 -23.53 -14.79
C HIS A 215 16.65 -24.85 -14.50
N SER A 216 15.32 -24.88 -14.43
CA SER A 216 14.61 -26.17 -14.26
C SER A 216 13.35 -26.29 -15.09
N ARG A 217 13.52 -26.70 -16.35
CA ARG A 217 12.84 -27.87 -16.97
C ARG A 217 13.30 -28.03 -18.42
N ILE A 218 14.13 -29.04 -18.65
CA ILE A 218 14.36 -29.63 -19.97
C ILE A 218 13.12 -30.49 -20.25
N LEU A 219 12.30 -30.09 -21.22
CA LEU A 219 11.19 -30.92 -21.72
C LEU A 219 11.78 -32.06 -22.56
N GLN A 220 11.54 -33.31 -22.15
CA GLN A 220 11.86 -34.50 -22.94
C GLN A 220 10.88 -34.60 -24.12
N GLU A 221 11.40 -34.53 -25.34
CA GLU A 221 10.70 -34.90 -26.57
C GLU A 221 10.27 -36.37 -26.54
N ARG A 222 9.02 -36.65 -26.97
CA ARG A 222 8.56 -38.01 -27.24
C ARG A 222 7.95 -38.09 -28.64
N ASN A 223 8.62 -38.83 -29.52
CA ASN A 223 8.24 -39.14 -30.89
C ASN A 223 7.01 -40.07 -30.96
N ALA A 224 6.02 -39.75 -31.81
CA ALA A 224 5.28 -40.68 -32.70
C ALA A 224 4.20 -39.94 -33.54
N LEU A 225 3.99 -40.44 -34.78
CA LEU A 225 3.25 -39.88 -35.93
C LEU A 225 1.94 -40.68 -36.23
N PRO A 226 1.07 -40.32 -37.21
CA PRO A 226 0.09 -39.25 -37.24
C PRO A 226 -1.39 -39.72 -37.41
N SER A 227 -2.29 -38.90 -36.91
CA SER A 227 -3.65 -38.62 -37.41
C SER A 227 -3.87 -37.14 -37.00
N HIS A 228 -4.69 -36.32 -37.65
CA HIS A 228 -4.77 -34.89 -37.28
C HIS A 228 -5.40 -34.52 -35.91
N PRO A 229 -5.40 -35.38 -34.86
CA PRO A 229 -5.19 -35.05 -33.45
C PRO A 229 -4.08 -34.04 -33.12
N CYS A 230 -3.18 -33.74 -34.06
CA CYS A 230 -2.08 -32.81 -33.87
C CYS A 230 -2.55 -31.38 -33.59
N ILE A 231 -3.67 -30.90 -34.14
CA ILE A 231 -4.13 -29.51 -33.90
C ILE A 231 -4.62 -29.34 -32.46
N GLY A 232 -5.40 -30.30 -31.95
CA GLY A 232 -5.88 -30.25 -30.56
C GLY A 232 -4.73 -30.35 -29.57
N LYS A 233 -3.75 -31.22 -29.85
CA LYS A 233 -2.54 -31.36 -29.04
C LYS A 233 -1.62 -30.13 -29.13
N GLU A 234 -1.39 -29.60 -30.33
CA GLU A 234 -0.61 -28.38 -30.55
C GLU A 234 -1.26 -27.18 -29.85
N HIS A 235 -2.59 -27.06 -29.93
CA HIS A 235 -3.32 -26.02 -29.21
C HIS A 235 -3.19 -26.17 -27.70
N SER A 236 -3.31 -27.40 -27.17
CA SER A 236 -3.13 -27.65 -25.74
C SER A 236 -1.69 -27.40 -25.27
N ASP A 237 -0.70 -27.79 -26.06
CA ASP A 237 0.72 -27.59 -25.75
C ASP A 237 1.06 -26.08 -25.76
N HIS A 238 0.51 -25.31 -26.70
CA HIS A 238 0.65 -23.85 -26.72
C HIS A 238 -0.13 -23.14 -25.61
N GLU A 239 -1.28 -23.65 -25.21
CA GLU A 239 -2.03 -23.14 -24.05
C GLU A 239 -1.27 -23.40 -22.74
N GLU A 240 -0.73 -24.59 -22.56
CA GLU A 240 0.12 -24.94 -21.42
C GLU A 240 1.38 -24.08 -21.38
N MET A 241 2.06 -23.90 -22.52
CA MET A 241 3.23 -23.03 -22.62
C MET A 241 2.92 -21.58 -22.21
N ARG A 242 1.80 -21.02 -22.70
CA ARG A 242 1.36 -19.65 -22.35
C ARG A 242 1.03 -19.54 -20.86
N TYR A 243 0.35 -20.53 -20.30
CA TYR A 243 0.06 -20.59 -18.88
C TYR A 243 1.35 -20.61 -18.05
N LEU A 244 2.33 -21.44 -18.42
CA LEU A 244 3.62 -21.52 -17.74
C LEU A 244 4.39 -20.18 -17.81
N MET A 245 4.44 -19.53 -18.98
CA MET A 245 5.06 -18.20 -19.12
C MET A 245 4.37 -17.14 -18.25
N SER A 246 3.05 -17.18 -18.17
CA SER A 246 2.28 -16.30 -17.28
C SER A 246 2.63 -16.54 -15.81
N CYS A 247 2.72 -17.81 -15.41
CA CYS A 247 3.11 -18.20 -14.06
C CYS A 247 4.56 -17.86 -13.74
N GLU A 248 5.46 -17.86 -14.71
CA GLU A 248 6.84 -17.41 -14.51
C GLU A 248 6.91 -15.90 -14.22
N ALA A 249 6.07 -15.10 -14.89
CA ALA A 249 6.06 -13.65 -14.69
C ALA A 249 5.30 -13.20 -13.43
N PHE A 250 4.18 -13.86 -13.13
CA PHE A 250 3.23 -13.42 -12.10
C PHE A 250 2.94 -14.46 -11.03
N GLY A 251 3.59 -15.62 -11.08
CA GLY A 251 3.46 -16.75 -10.16
C GLY A 251 2.25 -17.65 -10.37
N HIS A 252 2.27 -18.82 -9.71
CA HIS A 252 1.22 -19.85 -9.79
C HIS A 252 0.03 -19.65 -8.82
N GLY A 253 0.21 -18.82 -7.78
CA GLY A 253 -0.77 -18.63 -6.71
C GLY A 253 -1.68 -17.41 -6.92
N PRO A 254 -2.65 -17.19 -6.02
CA PRO A 254 -3.44 -15.97 -6.02
C PRO A 254 -2.52 -14.73 -5.97
N THR A 255 -2.77 -13.76 -6.85
CA THR A 255 -1.93 -12.56 -6.93
C THR A 255 -2.41 -11.49 -5.94
N PRO A 256 -1.49 -10.71 -5.34
CA PRO A 256 -1.88 -9.63 -4.46
C PRO A 256 -2.67 -8.57 -5.25
N LYS A 257 -3.78 -8.12 -4.67
CA LYS A 257 -4.66 -7.13 -5.31
C LYS A 257 -3.96 -5.79 -5.52
N LEU A 258 -3.74 -5.46 -6.78
CA LEU A 258 -3.11 -4.22 -7.22
C LEU A 258 -3.98 -3.55 -8.26
N GLU A 259 -4.34 -2.27 -8.09
CA GLU A 259 -5.26 -1.63 -9.04
C GLU A 259 -4.55 -0.96 -10.21
N THR A 260 -3.30 -0.51 -10.02
CA THR A 260 -2.61 0.29 -11.04
C THR A 260 -1.12 0.02 -11.09
N ALA A 261 -0.51 0.25 -12.26
CA ALA A 261 0.93 0.39 -12.44
C ALA A 261 1.22 1.55 -13.39
N VAL A 262 2.23 2.35 -13.08
CA VAL A 262 2.59 3.56 -13.83
C VAL A 262 4.07 3.49 -14.24
N TYR A 263 4.31 3.68 -15.53
CA TYR A 263 5.65 3.78 -16.11
C TYR A 263 5.81 5.17 -16.71
N ARG A 264 6.75 5.96 -16.18
CA ARG A 264 7.13 7.25 -16.70
C ARG A 264 8.43 7.10 -17.47
N LEU A 265 8.41 7.36 -18.77
CA LEU A 265 9.56 7.35 -19.65
C LEU A 265 10.12 8.77 -19.77
N GLU A 266 11.43 8.91 -19.61
CA GLU A 266 12.18 10.13 -19.85
C GLU A 266 13.43 9.78 -20.67
N THR A 267 13.33 9.94 -21.99
CA THR A 267 14.38 9.52 -22.95
C THR A 267 14.78 10.67 -23.86
N ARG A 268 15.99 10.63 -24.43
CA ARG A 268 16.41 11.59 -25.46
C ARG A 268 16.27 10.96 -26.84
N TYR A 269 16.02 11.77 -27.86
CA TYR A 269 15.99 11.29 -29.23
C TYR A 269 17.40 10.91 -29.69
N ARG A 270 17.60 9.64 -30.05
CA ARG A 270 18.87 9.09 -30.56
C ARG A 270 18.77 8.77 -32.06
N GLY A 271 18.24 9.69 -32.86
CA GLY A 271 18.16 9.51 -34.32
C GLY A 271 19.50 9.81 -34.99
N ASN A 272 19.87 8.99 -35.97
CA ASN A 272 21.14 9.08 -36.71
C ASN A 272 21.07 10.05 -37.92
N GLY A 273 20.24 11.10 -37.83
CA GLY A 273 19.99 12.07 -38.90
C GLY A 273 20.52 13.46 -38.56
N ASN A 274 21.02 14.17 -39.57
CA ASN A 274 21.63 15.49 -39.43
C ASN A 274 20.79 16.48 -38.60
N ASN A 275 21.33 16.83 -37.42
CA ASN A 275 21.18 18.04 -36.60
C ASN A 275 19.87 18.84 -36.65
N THR A 276 18.75 18.25 -36.22
CA THR A 276 17.57 19.06 -35.82
C THR A 276 16.93 18.65 -34.47
N LEU A 277 17.11 17.40 -34.04
CA LEU A 277 16.50 16.85 -32.81
C LEU A 277 17.49 16.16 -31.86
N SER A 278 18.65 15.71 -32.36
CA SER A 278 19.71 15.04 -31.59
C SER A 278 20.49 15.99 -30.67
N ASP A 279 20.58 17.28 -31.03
CA ASP A 279 21.26 18.34 -30.25
C ASP A 279 20.35 19.01 -29.21
N ARG A 280 19.07 18.62 -29.11
CA ARG A 280 18.16 19.19 -28.11
C ARG A 280 18.35 18.46 -26.78
N GLU A 281 18.68 19.20 -25.72
CA GLU A 281 18.68 18.70 -24.33
C GLU A 281 17.29 18.25 -23.83
N GLU A 282 16.25 18.46 -24.65
CA GLU A 282 14.86 18.23 -24.29
C GLU A 282 14.51 16.74 -24.24
N PHE A 283 14.03 16.29 -23.09
CA PHE A 283 13.61 14.91 -22.89
C PHE A 283 12.21 14.66 -23.45
N PHE A 284 12.05 13.55 -24.18
CA PHE A 284 10.76 12.96 -24.50
C PHE A 284 10.19 12.33 -23.24
N ARG A 285 8.99 12.79 -22.86
CA ARG A 285 8.27 12.32 -21.68
C ARG A 285 7.04 11.55 -22.09
N GLY A 286 6.95 10.31 -21.67
CA GLY A 286 5.78 9.45 -21.86
C GLY A 286 5.30 8.91 -20.51
N VAL A 287 3.99 8.74 -20.36
CA VAL A 287 3.42 8.06 -19.18
C VAL A 287 2.47 6.99 -19.66
N VAL A 288 2.77 5.74 -19.29
CA VAL A 288 1.89 4.60 -19.49
C VAL A 288 1.30 4.22 -18.14
N ARG A 289 -0.03 4.15 -18.06
CA ARG A 289 -0.75 3.75 -16.85
C ARG A 289 -1.67 2.59 -17.15
N PHE A 290 -1.45 1.49 -16.44
CA PHE A 290 -2.36 0.36 -16.40
C PHE A 290 -3.33 0.52 -15.23
N SER A 291 -4.59 0.13 -15.42
CA SER A 291 -5.61 0.14 -14.38
C SER A 291 -6.57 -1.04 -14.52
N SER A 292 -6.82 -1.74 -13.42
CA SER A 292 -7.78 -2.83 -13.31
C SER A 292 -8.29 -2.95 -11.85
N SER A 293 -9.34 -3.72 -11.61
CA SER A 293 -9.74 -4.12 -10.25
C SER A 293 -8.76 -5.12 -9.63
N SER A 294 -8.09 -5.92 -10.46
CA SER A 294 -6.95 -6.78 -10.10
C SER A 294 -5.98 -6.86 -11.27
N LEU A 295 -5.00 -5.95 -11.29
CA LEU A 295 -4.06 -5.76 -12.40
C LEU A 295 -3.21 -6.99 -12.66
N LEU A 296 -2.64 -7.57 -11.60
CA LEU A 296 -1.76 -8.74 -11.74
C LEU A 296 -2.53 -9.94 -12.28
N ASP A 297 -3.73 -10.21 -11.76
CA ASP A 297 -4.60 -11.25 -12.31
C ASP A 297 -4.97 -10.95 -13.77
N SER A 298 -5.27 -9.69 -14.10
CA SER A 298 -5.63 -9.31 -15.48
C SER A 298 -4.48 -9.55 -16.45
N LEU A 299 -3.25 -9.17 -16.07
CA LEU A 299 -2.05 -9.41 -16.88
C LEU A 299 -1.77 -10.91 -17.03
N HIS A 300 -1.91 -11.67 -15.93
CA HIS A 300 -1.80 -13.12 -15.95
C HIS A 300 -2.79 -13.74 -16.95
N HIS A 301 -4.07 -13.35 -16.90
CA HIS A 301 -5.08 -13.85 -17.84
C HIS A 301 -4.81 -13.42 -19.28
N CYS A 302 -4.31 -12.20 -19.52
CA CYS A 302 -3.97 -11.75 -20.88
C CYS A 302 -2.89 -12.64 -21.52
N VAL A 303 -1.87 -13.04 -20.74
CA VAL A 303 -0.80 -13.91 -21.23
C VAL A 303 -1.31 -15.33 -21.40
N ALA A 304 -1.98 -15.88 -20.38
CA ALA A 304 -2.52 -17.25 -20.42
C ALA A 304 -3.52 -17.47 -21.57
N SER A 305 -4.38 -16.48 -21.85
CA SER A 305 -5.34 -16.53 -22.96
C SER A 305 -4.76 -16.21 -24.34
N GLY A 306 -3.48 -15.79 -24.43
CA GLY A 306 -2.82 -15.39 -25.68
C GLY A 306 -3.24 -14.03 -26.23
N MET A 307 -3.92 -13.21 -25.43
CA MET A 307 -4.23 -11.82 -25.77
C MET A 307 -2.99 -10.92 -25.78
N ALA A 308 -1.93 -11.34 -25.08
CA ALA A 308 -0.61 -10.72 -25.10
C ALA A 308 0.44 -11.79 -25.44
N GLU A 309 1.40 -11.44 -26.30
CA GLU A 309 2.53 -12.32 -26.62
C GLU A 309 3.45 -12.51 -25.40
N GLY A 310 3.90 -13.74 -25.18
CA GLY A 310 4.96 -14.07 -24.23
C GLY A 310 6.34 -14.06 -24.91
N PRO A 311 7.44 -13.82 -24.17
CA PRO A 311 7.52 -13.62 -22.72
C PRO A 311 7.10 -12.22 -22.26
N VAL A 312 6.56 -12.13 -21.05
CA VAL A 312 6.15 -10.86 -20.44
C VAL A 312 7.36 -9.94 -20.31
N THR A 313 7.21 -8.69 -20.75
CA THR A 313 8.30 -7.71 -20.66
C THR A 313 8.82 -7.60 -19.23
N PRO A 314 10.15 -7.48 -19.01
CA PRO A 314 10.72 -7.31 -17.67
C PRO A 314 10.15 -6.13 -16.89
N LEU A 315 9.56 -5.15 -17.58
CA LEU A 315 8.85 -4.04 -16.96
C LEU A 315 7.63 -4.52 -16.17
N LEU A 316 6.81 -5.40 -16.74
CA LEU A 316 5.60 -5.90 -16.09
C LEU A 316 5.91 -6.94 -15.00
N SER A 317 6.88 -7.83 -15.22
CA SER A 317 7.30 -8.78 -14.18
C SER A 317 8.06 -8.11 -13.02
N ALA A 318 8.67 -6.93 -13.24
CA ALA A 318 9.27 -6.15 -12.16
C ALA A 318 8.27 -5.70 -11.09
N ILE A 319 6.96 -5.67 -11.38
CA ILE A 319 5.93 -5.30 -10.40
C ILE A 319 5.98 -6.24 -9.19
N THR A 320 5.94 -7.55 -9.46
CA THR A 320 5.98 -8.59 -8.42
C THR A 320 7.39 -8.75 -7.87
N GLN A 321 8.41 -8.82 -8.73
CA GLN A 321 9.79 -9.07 -8.32
C GLN A 321 10.39 -7.97 -7.44
N ARG A 322 10.12 -6.70 -7.77
CA ARG A 322 10.64 -5.54 -7.03
C ARG A 322 9.65 -4.98 -6.01
N GLY A 323 8.40 -5.45 -6.04
CA GLY A 323 7.35 -4.96 -5.17
C GLY A 323 7.01 -3.48 -5.40
N ARG A 324 6.93 -3.05 -6.67
CA ARG A 324 6.72 -1.63 -7.05
C ARG A 324 5.62 -1.53 -8.09
N ASN A 325 4.90 -0.41 -8.11
CA ASN A 325 3.95 -0.12 -9.18
C ASN A 325 4.12 1.28 -9.77
N TYR A 326 5.18 1.98 -9.39
CA TYR A 326 5.60 3.22 -10.01
C TYR A 326 7.05 3.09 -10.48
N PHE A 327 7.28 3.31 -11.76
CA PHE A 327 8.58 3.16 -12.40
C PHE A 327 8.92 4.42 -13.17
N VAL A 328 10.16 4.89 -13.02
CA VAL A 328 10.75 5.93 -13.85
C VAL A 328 11.85 5.28 -14.68
N ILE A 329 11.68 5.33 -16.00
CA ILE A 329 12.59 4.76 -16.98
C ILE A 329 13.34 5.94 -17.60
N THR A 330 14.62 6.05 -17.30
CA THR A 330 15.51 7.07 -17.85
C THR A 330 16.54 6.43 -18.78
N ASP A 331 17.11 7.24 -19.68
CA ASP A 331 18.22 6.81 -20.51
C ASP A 331 19.38 6.29 -19.65
N LYS A 332 19.88 5.09 -19.97
CA LYS A 332 21.18 4.64 -19.47
C LYS A 332 22.24 5.58 -20.01
N GLY A 333 22.97 6.25 -19.12
CA GLY A 333 24.11 7.09 -19.49
C GLY A 333 25.19 6.28 -20.23
N PRO A 334 26.07 6.95 -20.98
CA PRO A 334 27.22 6.29 -21.60
C PRO A 334 28.16 5.81 -20.47
N GLY A 335 28.09 4.52 -20.12
CA GLY A 335 28.90 3.97 -19.03
C GLY A 335 28.39 2.68 -18.38
N VAL A 336 27.19 2.19 -18.69
CA VAL A 336 26.67 0.91 -18.12
C VAL A 336 26.38 -0.13 -19.20
N SER A 337 27.33 -0.28 -20.11
CA SER A 337 27.41 -1.37 -21.08
C SER A 337 28.79 -1.99 -20.94
N SER A 338 28.83 -3.31 -20.68
CA SER A 338 29.99 -4.18 -20.40
C SER A 338 30.45 -4.30 -18.94
N GLN A 339 29.69 -5.05 -18.14
CA GLN A 339 30.22 -5.98 -17.13
C GLN A 339 29.10 -6.95 -16.72
N ALA A 340 28.76 -7.85 -17.64
CA ALA A 340 28.00 -9.07 -17.37
C ALA A 340 28.45 -10.12 -18.39
N SER A 341 29.76 -10.38 -18.39
CA SER A 341 30.42 -11.51 -19.04
C SER A 341 31.78 -11.67 -18.34
N ALA A 342 32.03 -12.83 -17.74
CA ALA A 342 33.10 -13.16 -16.77
C ALA A 342 32.82 -12.58 -15.37
N GLN A 343 32.42 -13.35 -14.36
CA GLN A 343 32.83 -14.68 -13.91
C GLN A 343 31.71 -15.38 -13.13
#